data_AF-A0A6J8E9X2-F1
#
_entry.id   AF-A0A6J8E9X2-F1
#
_cell.length_a   1.000
_cell.length_b   1.000
_cell.length_c   1.000
_cell.angle_alpha   90.00
_cell.angle_beta   90.00
_cell.angle_gamma   90.00
#
_symmetry.space_group_name_H-M   'P 1'
#
loop_
_entity.id
_entity.type
_entity.pdbx_description
1 polymer ?
#
loop_
_entity_poly.entity_id
_entity_poly.type
_entity_poly.pdbx_seq_one_letter_code
_entity_poly.pdbx_strand_id
1 'polypeptide(L)'
;MLELREVVQKLDNVVQEQSARIYDLETTVTIQRNHIQDLMADKKTDIEYRRKLERRLKVIENNFVGKHSDPKDYAVKSSNIYSHENVDKQENTYYKNGIIGSVKEMVNPKLNAISRKDNIASDGLVAFYAYMSNPENNPSAHLTLIYDVSVTNVGNGYNHVTGIFTAPRSGVYVFIWVTRVYSGEHPTELMINNAVYGVTFLRARSGGDGSVSGTVVANVNKGDSVFVRVHSSYPGDGYIAKRLLLSPDNIASDGIVAFYAYMSNPEVNPSAHLTLIYDVSVTNVGNGYNHVTGIFTAPTSGVYVFIWVTRVASGEHPTQLMINNAVYGVTFLRAKNGDDGSVSGTVVAYVTKGDSVFVRVHSSYAGDGYIHSNEHGRPSFSGWLLH
;
A
#
# COMPACT_ATOMS: atom_id res chain seq x y z
N MET A 1 -11.22 52.66 24.85
CA MET A 1 -11.43 51.43 25.65
C MET A 1 -11.86 50.24 24.78
N LEU A 2 -12.82 50.37 23.86
CA LEU A 2 -13.22 49.29 22.94
C LEU A 2 -12.14 48.91 21.91
N GLU A 3 -11.48 49.88 21.27
CA GLU A 3 -10.43 49.61 20.27
C GLU A 3 -9.21 48.89 20.86
N LEU A 4 -8.83 49.23 22.09
CA LEU A 4 -7.71 48.58 22.78
C LEU A 4 -8.01 47.09 23.09
N ARG A 5 -9.28 46.75 23.38
CA ARG A 5 -9.68 45.35 23.61
C ARG A 5 -9.64 44.51 22.33
N GLU A 6 -10.04 45.08 21.20
CA GLU A 6 -9.94 44.39 19.91
C GLU A 6 -8.49 44.14 19.49
N VAL A 7 -7.60 45.11 19.72
CA VAL A 7 -6.17 44.96 19.41
C VAL A 7 -5.54 43.87 20.29
N VAL A 8 -5.85 43.85 21.59
CA VAL A 8 -5.36 42.81 22.51
C VAL A 8 -5.88 41.43 22.09
N GLN A 9 -7.15 41.29 21.74
CA GLN A 9 -7.71 40.02 21.29
C GLN A 9 -7.06 39.51 19.99
N LYS A 10 -6.76 40.41 19.04
CA LYS A 10 -6.04 40.05 17.81
C LYS A 10 -4.61 39.60 18.10
N LEU A 11 -3.92 40.27 19.03
CA LEU A 11 -2.59 39.87 19.47
C LEU A 11 -2.61 38.50 20.16
N ASP A 12 -3.57 38.24 21.04
CA ASP A 12 -3.71 36.95 21.71
C ASP A 12 -3.94 35.80 20.72
N ASN A 13 -4.76 36.03 19.69
CA ASN A 13 -4.98 35.04 18.63
C ASN A 13 -3.69 34.77 17.84
N VAL A 14 -2.92 35.81 17.50
CA VAL A 14 -1.63 35.66 16.80
C VAL A 14 -0.62 34.92 17.68
N VAL A 15 -0.56 35.20 18.97
CA VAL A 15 0.32 34.52 19.92
C VAL A 15 -0.06 33.04 20.06
N GLN A 16 -1.36 32.72 20.11
CA GLN A 16 -1.83 31.34 20.14
C GLN A 16 -1.48 30.58 18.85
N GLU A 17 -1.67 31.21 17.69
CA GLU A 17 -1.36 30.61 16.39
C GLU A 17 0.16 30.37 16.25
N GLN A 18 0.99 31.33 16.66
CA GLN A 18 2.44 31.17 16.66
C GLN A 18 2.90 30.10 17.65
N SER A 19 2.27 29.99 18.82
CA SER A 19 2.58 28.95 19.81
C SER A 19 2.25 27.55 19.27
N ALA A 20 1.11 27.39 18.60
CA ALA A 20 0.75 26.14 17.94
C ALA A 20 1.75 25.77 16.82
N ARG A 21 2.20 26.76 16.04
CA ARG A 21 3.19 26.54 14.97
C ARG A 21 4.57 26.17 15.51
N ILE A 22 5.00 26.76 16.62
CA ILE A 22 6.25 26.40 17.30
C ILE A 22 6.19 24.96 17.78
N TYR A 23 5.07 24.56 18.40
CA TYR A 23 4.88 23.19 18.88
C TYR A 23 4.94 22.14 17.74
N ASP A 24 4.34 22.44 16.59
CA ASP A 24 4.38 21.56 15.42
C ASP A 24 5.80 21.47 14.81
N LEU A 25 6.52 22.59 14.78
CA LEU A 25 7.93 22.62 14.38
C LEU A 25 8.82 21.80 15.32
N GLU A 26 8.64 21.92 16.64
CA GLU A 26 9.38 21.14 17.64
C GLU A 26 9.11 19.63 17.50
N THR A 27 7.85 19.28 17.21
CA THR A 27 7.45 17.89 16.94
C THR A 27 8.14 17.38 15.67
N THR A 28 8.12 18.16 14.59
CA THR A 28 8.77 17.81 13.31
C THR A 28 10.27 17.64 13.48
N VAL A 29 10.94 18.56 14.18
CA VAL A 29 12.39 18.48 14.46
C VAL A 29 12.72 17.24 15.30
N THR A 30 11.87 16.90 16.27
CA THR A 30 12.05 15.69 17.09
C THR A 30 11.95 14.42 16.24
N ILE A 31 10.96 14.35 15.34
CA ILE A 31 10.79 13.23 14.42
C ILE A 31 12.00 13.11 13.49
N GLN A 32 12.45 14.21 12.89
CA GLN A 32 13.63 14.22 12.02
C GLN A 32 14.89 13.80 12.77
N ARG A 33 15.06 14.24 14.03
CA ARG A 33 16.18 13.82 14.87
C ARG A 33 16.16 12.31 15.12
N ASN A 34 15.00 11.73 15.44
CA ASN A 34 14.87 10.29 15.66
C ASN A 34 15.19 9.51 14.37
N HIS A 35 14.65 9.93 13.23
CA HIS A 35 14.96 9.31 11.93
C HIS A 35 16.45 9.34 11.60
N ILE A 36 17.15 10.45 11.91
CA ILE A 36 18.60 10.53 11.73
C ILE A 36 19.34 9.55 12.66
N GLN A 37 18.87 9.33 13.89
CA GLN A 37 19.46 8.34 14.80
C GLN A 37 19.29 6.91 14.26
N ASP A 38 18.12 6.58 13.72
CA ASP A 38 17.85 5.27 13.13
C ASP A 38 18.74 5.02 11.90
N LEU A 39 18.85 6.01 11.00
CA LEU A 39 19.77 5.93 9.85
C LEU A 39 21.24 5.76 10.28
N MET A 40 21.65 6.36 11.39
CA MET A 40 23.00 6.17 11.93
C MET A 40 23.19 4.77 12.53
N ALA A 41 22.16 4.20 13.16
CA ALA A 41 22.19 2.84 13.68
C ALA A 41 22.29 1.81 12.53
N ASP A 42 21.49 1.96 11.48
CA ASP A 42 21.53 1.09 10.30
C ASP A 42 22.89 1.12 9.62
N LYS A 43 23.45 2.31 9.43
CA LYS A 43 24.79 2.46 8.85
C LYS A 43 25.87 1.79 9.69
N LYS A 44 25.75 1.80 11.02
CA LYS A 44 26.67 1.11 11.92
C LYS A 44 26.59 -0.41 11.72
N THR A 45 25.38 -0.94 11.59
CA THR A 45 25.14 -2.36 11.32
C THR A 45 25.70 -2.80 9.97
N ASP A 46 25.54 -2.00 8.91
CA ASP A 46 26.12 -2.29 7.58
C ASP A 46 27.66 -2.31 7.63
N ILE A 47 28.29 -1.35 8.34
CA ILE A 47 29.74 -1.33 8.54
C ILE A 47 30.21 -2.61 9.26
N GLU A 48 29.47 -3.06 10.26
CA GLU A 48 29.83 -4.27 11.01
C GLU A 48 29.69 -5.54 10.16
N TYR A 49 28.63 -5.61 9.34
CA TYR A 49 28.43 -6.69 8.39
C TYR A 49 29.54 -6.74 7.32
N ARG A 50 29.92 -5.59 6.76
CA ARG A 50 31.05 -5.48 5.81
C ARG A 50 32.37 -5.97 6.42
N ARG A 51 32.70 -5.54 7.66
CA ARG A 51 33.89 -6.03 8.37
C ARG A 51 33.88 -7.55 8.56
N LYS A 52 32.71 -8.15 8.82
CA LYS A 52 32.57 -9.60 8.93
C LYS A 52 32.83 -10.28 7.59
N LEU A 53 32.36 -9.70 6.49
CA LEU A 53 32.60 -10.19 5.14
C LEU A 53 34.09 -10.12 4.77
N GLU A 54 34.76 -9.00 5.06
CA GLU A 54 36.20 -8.81 4.83
C GLU A 54 37.04 -9.82 5.60
N ARG A 55 36.70 -10.11 6.86
CA ARG A 55 37.37 -11.16 7.65
C ARG A 55 37.21 -12.54 7.00
N ARG A 56 36.01 -12.87 6.50
CA ARG A 56 35.77 -14.14 5.81
C ARG A 56 36.55 -14.23 4.51
N LEU A 57 36.62 -13.13 3.74
CA LEU A 57 37.38 -13.06 2.50
C LEU A 57 38.88 -13.31 2.75
N LYS A 58 39.44 -12.68 3.80
CA LYS A 58 40.84 -12.87 4.20
C LYS A 58 41.16 -14.32 4.62
N VAL A 59 40.22 -15.02 5.26
CA VAL A 59 40.36 -16.45 5.59
C VAL A 59 40.35 -17.31 4.33
N ILE A 60 39.48 -17.00 3.36
CA ILE A 60 39.41 -17.71 2.08
C ILE A 60 40.71 -17.51 1.30
N GLU A 61 41.21 -16.27 1.19
CA GLU A 61 42.48 -15.95 0.53
C GLU A 61 43.65 -16.73 1.16
N ASN A 62 43.76 -16.74 2.50
CA ASN A 62 44.82 -17.49 3.19
C ASN A 62 44.71 -19.01 2.98
N ASN A 63 43.50 -19.56 2.94
CA ASN A 63 43.27 -20.98 2.67
C ASN A 63 43.56 -21.37 1.21
N PHE A 64 43.44 -20.42 0.28
CA PHE A 64 43.72 -20.62 -1.14
C PHE A 64 45.23 -20.56 -1.44
N VAL A 65 45.95 -19.63 -0.81
CA VAL A 65 47.41 -19.48 -0.96
C VAL A 65 48.18 -20.67 -0.35
N GLY A 66 47.64 -21.33 0.68
CA GLY A 66 48.25 -22.51 1.30
C GLY A 66 48.25 -23.80 0.46
N LYS A 67 47.54 -23.86 -0.68
CA LYS A 67 47.39 -25.09 -1.49
C LYS A 67 48.00 -25.06 -2.88
N HIS A 68 48.46 -23.92 -3.40
CA HIS A 68 49.07 -23.84 -4.73
C HIS A 68 50.25 -22.87 -4.75
N SER A 69 51.45 -23.41 -4.65
CA SER A 69 52.72 -22.71 -4.82
C SER A 69 53.14 -22.69 -6.29
N ASP A 70 52.58 -21.81 -7.12
CA ASP A 70 53.21 -21.39 -8.39
C ASP A 70 52.95 -19.88 -8.66
N PRO A 71 53.98 -19.00 -8.63
CA PRO A 71 53.79 -17.55 -8.66
C PRO A 71 53.48 -16.92 -10.03
N LYS A 72 53.29 -17.70 -11.11
CA LYS A 72 53.29 -17.13 -12.48
C LYS A 72 51.92 -16.85 -13.12
N ASP A 73 50.81 -17.20 -12.48
CA ASP A 73 49.46 -16.91 -13.02
C ASP A 73 48.79 -15.65 -12.41
N TYR A 74 49.46 -14.97 -11.48
CA TYR A 74 48.84 -13.94 -10.63
C TYR A 74 49.03 -12.49 -11.08
N ALA A 75 49.73 -12.22 -12.19
CA ALA A 75 49.99 -10.84 -12.62
C ALA A 75 48.84 -10.18 -13.43
N VAL A 76 47.81 -10.93 -13.83
CA VAL A 76 46.74 -10.41 -14.73
C VAL A 76 45.42 -10.12 -14.00
N LYS A 77 45.27 -10.49 -12.71
CA LYS A 77 44.01 -10.26 -11.96
C LYS A 77 44.08 -9.21 -10.84
N SER A 78 45.27 -8.76 -10.44
CA SER A 78 45.40 -7.66 -9.47
C SER A 78 45.23 -6.26 -10.10
N SER A 79 45.48 -6.12 -11.41
CA SER A 79 45.31 -4.84 -12.12
C SER A 79 43.85 -4.40 -12.31
N ASN A 80 42.89 -5.32 -12.21
CA ASN A 80 41.47 -5.01 -12.35
C ASN A 80 40.79 -4.60 -11.03
N ILE A 81 41.47 -4.77 -9.88
CA ILE A 81 40.95 -4.36 -8.56
C ILE A 81 41.37 -2.91 -8.25
N TYR A 82 42.59 -2.51 -8.65
CA TYR A 82 43.05 -1.12 -8.49
C TYR A 82 42.36 -0.12 -9.45
N SER A 83 41.74 -0.59 -10.53
CA SER A 83 40.94 0.27 -11.41
C SER A 83 39.53 0.54 -10.86
N HIS A 84 38.95 -0.37 -10.07
CA HIS A 84 37.64 -0.16 -9.44
C HIS A 84 37.70 0.80 -8.24
N GLU A 85 38.81 0.84 -7.50
CA GLU A 85 38.96 1.77 -6.36
C GLU A 85 38.98 3.26 -6.77
N ASN A 86 39.38 3.56 -8.02
CA ASN A 86 39.37 4.91 -8.58
C ASN A 86 38.03 5.26 -9.25
N VAL A 87 37.33 4.28 -9.82
CA VAL A 87 35.98 4.46 -10.38
C VAL A 87 34.96 4.68 -9.25
N ASP A 88 35.05 3.93 -8.16
CA ASP A 88 34.18 4.10 -6.98
C ASP A 88 34.39 5.45 -6.29
N LYS A 89 35.62 5.98 -6.23
CA LYS A 89 35.88 7.32 -5.67
C LYS A 89 35.34 8.45 -6.55
N GLN A 90 35.36 8.29 -7.88
CA GLN A 90 34.78 9.25 -8.82
C GLN A 90 33.25 9.20 -8.83
N GLU A 91 32.64 8.01 -8.85
CA GLU A 91 31.19 7.86 -8.77
C GLU A 91 30.65 8.39 -7.42
N ASN A 92 31.30 8.10 -6.29
CA ASN A 92 30.86 8.63 -4.99
C ASN A 92 30.98 10.16 -4.91
N THR A 93 31.93 10.77 -5.63
CA THR A 93 32.06 12.25 -5.69
C THR A 93 30.98 12.86 -6.60
N TYR A 94 30.61 12.18 -7.68
CA TYR A 94 29.52 12.56 -8.57
C TYR A 94 28.14 12.44 -7.88
N TYR A 95 27.89 11.35 -7.14
CA TYR A 95 26.66 11.17 -6.36
C TYR A 95 26.60 12.13 -5.17
N LYS A 96 27.71 12.37 -4.46
CA LYS A 96 27.75 13.30 -3.32
C LYS A 96 27.59 14.76 -3.77
N ASN A 97 28.18 15.16 -4.89
CA ASN A 97 28.02 16.52 -5.43
C ASN A 97 26.68 16.71 -6.15
N GLY A 98 26.14 15.69 -6.79
CA GLY A 98 24.80 15.68 -7.38
C GLY A 98 23.70 15.79 -6.32
N ILE A 99 23.81 15.05 -5.21
CA ILE A 99 22.85 15.12 -4.10
C ILE A 99 23.01 16.45 -3.34
N ILE A 100 24.23 16.93 -3.05
CA ILE A 100 24.42 18.23 -2.36
C ILE A 100 24.01 19.41 -3.25
N GLY A 101 24.24 19.33 -4.57
CA GLY A 101 23.77 20.31 -5.56
C GLY A 101 22.25 20.35 -5.67
N SER A 102 21.63 19.17 -5.78
CA SER A 102 20.17 19.03 -5.87
C SER A 102 19.48 19.45 -4.58
N VAL A 103 20.06 19.15 -3.41
CA VAL A 103 19.54 19.59 -2.10
C VAL A 103 19.71 21.10 -1.92
N LYS A 104 20.80 21.72 -2.39
CA LYS A 104 20.96 23.18 -2.37
C LYS A 104 20.02 23.90 -3.35
N GLU A 105 19.77 23.34 -4.53
CA GLU A 105 18.80 23.88 -5.52
C GLU A 105 17.34 23.66 -5.11
N MET A 106 17.03 22.58 -4.38
CA MET A 106 15.71 22.36 -3.78
C MET A 106 15.42 23.23 -2.56
N VAL A 107 16.46 23.72 -1.87
CA VAL A 107 16.32 24.56 -0.66
C VAL A 107 16.19 26.06 -0.99
N ASN A 108 16.47 26.54 -2.21
CA ASN A 108 16.21 27.95 -2.58
C ASN A 108 16.25 28.15 -4.11
N PRO A 109 15.17 28.57 -4.83
CA PRO A 109 14.30 29.72 -4.53
C PRO A 109 12.77 29.51 -4.74
N LYS A 110 12.21 28.31 -4.53
CA LYS A 110 10.73 28.10 -4.64
C LYS A 110 9.95 28.25 -3.32
N LEU A 111 10.63 28.41 -2.18
CA LEU A 111 9.98 28.64 -0.87
C LEU A 111 9.29 30.02 -0.76
N ASN A 112 9.63 30.99 -1.61
CA ASN A 112 8.98 32.31 -1.59
C ASN A 112 7.76 32.44 -2.52
N ALA A 113 7.42 31.42 -3.31
CA ALA A 113 6.28 31.46 -4.24
C ALA A 113 5.04 30.69 -3.73
N ILE A 114 5.16 29.90 -2.66
CA ILE A 114 4.04 29.14 -2.06
C ILE A 114 3.38 29.91 -0.90
N SER A 115 3.94 31.05 -0.47
CA SER A 115 3.34 31.92 0.56
C SER A 115 2.11 32.71 0.10
N ARG A 116 1.61 32.51 -1.13
CA ARG A 116 0.43 33.23 -1.65
C ARG A 116 -0.46 32.33 -2.51
N LYS A 117 -1.04 31.30 -1.90
CA LYS A 117 -2.40 30.81 -2.19
C LYS A 117 -2.77 29.76 -1.16
N ASP A 118 -3.63 30.20 -0.25
CA ASP A 118 -4.50 29.42 0.62
C ASP A 118 -3.82 28.45 1.61
N ASN A 119 -3.58 28.99 2.82
CA ASN A 119 -3.55 28.23 4.06
C ASN A 119 -4.90 27.49 4.23
N ILE A 120 -5.04 26.31 3.62
CA ILE A 120 -5.94 25.29 4.15
C ILE A 120 -5.10 24.55 5.19
N ALA A 121 -5.34 24.84 6.45
CA ALA A 121 -4.78 24.06 7.54
C ALA A 121 -5.03 22.57 7.26
N SER A 122 -4.00 21.73 7.37
CA SER A 122 -4.07 20.27 7.25
C SER A 122 -4.84 19.61 8.42
N ASP A 123 -5.80 20.33 8.99
CA ASP A 123 -6.58 19.94 10.16
C ASP A 123 -7.59 18.86 9.75
N GLY A 124 -7.09 17.64 9.62
CA GLY A 124 -7.91 16.45 9.49
C GLY A 124 -7.62 15.48 8.35
N LEU A 125 -6.66 15.79 7.47
CA LEU A 125 -6.19 14.86 6.46
C LEU A 125 -5.42 13.70 7.12
N VAL A 126 -5.72 12.47 6.70
CA VAL A 126 -5.00 11.27 7.14
C VAL A 126 -4.74 10.41 5.91
N ALA A 127 -3.47 10.14 5.65
CA ALA A 127 -3.06 9.24 4.58
C ALA A 127 -1.63 8.78 4.82
N PHE A 128 -1.34 7.54 4.46
CA PHE A 128 0.01 7.04 4.40
C PHE A 128 0.24 6.20 3.14
N TYR A 129 1.50 6.16 2.72
CA TYR A 129 1.99 5.26 1.69
C TYR A 129 3.29 4.67 2.20
N ALA A 130 3.36 3.34 2.26
CA ALA A 130 4.54 2.61 2.67
C ALA A 130 4.83 1.41 1.76
N TYR A 131 6.08 0.98 1.71
CA TYR A 131 6.51 -0.23 1.01
C TYR A 131 7.64 -0.97 1.75
N MET A 132 7.83 -2.24 1.41
CA MET A 132 8.91 -3.09 1.94
C MET A 132 10.22 -2.82 1.19
N SER A 133 11.29 -2.44 1.89
CA SER A 133 12.62 -2.32 1.28
C SER A 133 13.23 -3.67 0.92
N ASN A 134 12.90 -4.70 1.70
CA ASN A 134 13.39 -6.06 1.54
C ASN A 134 12.21 -7.05 1.51
N PRO A 135 12.29 -8.11 0.71
CA PRO A 135 11.28 -9.17 0.76
C PRO A 135 11.29 -9.87 2.12
N GLU A 136 10.12 -10.28 2.57
CA GLU A 136 9.96 -11.18 3.70
C GLU A 136 10.06 -12.63 3.22
N ASN A 137 10.87 -13.43 3.91
CA ASN A 137 11.33 -14.74 3.45
C ASN A 137 10.69 -15.86 4.27
N ASN A 138 9.92 -16.74 3.62
CA ASN A 138 9.15 -17.83 4.22
C ASN A 138 8.37 -17.37 5.46
N PRO A 139 7.47 -16.39 5.30
CA PRO A 139 6.81 -15.77 6.44
C PRO A 139 5.93 -16.77 7.19
N SER A 140 6.04 -16.78 8.52
CA SER A 140 5.19 -17.63 9.35
C SER A 140 3.73 -17.17 9.30
N ALA A 141 2.82 -18.10 9.59
CA ALA A 141 1.42 -17.75 9.83
C ALA A 141 1.31 -16.63 10.90
N HIS A 142 0.34 -15.74 10.72
CA HIS A 142 0.10 -14.57 11.56
C HIS A 142 1.20 -13.49 11.57
N LEU A 143 2.27 -13.63 10.79
CA LEU A 143 3.31 -12.60 10.72
C LEU A 143 2.70 -11.28 10.22
N THR A 144 2.79 -10.24 11.04
CA THR A 144 2.49 -8.87 10.63
C THR A 144 3.50 -8.43 9.58
N LEU A 145 3.00 -8.01 8.42
CA LEU A 145 3.81 -7.50 7.33
C LEU A 145 4.20 -6.05 7.61
N ILE A 146 5.51 -5.82 7.77
CA ILE A 146 6.08 -4.51 8.04
C ILE A 146 6.44 -3.85 6.71
N TYR A 147 5.86 -2.69 6.42
CA TYR A 147 6.24 -1.86 5.28
C TYR A 147 7.19 -0.77 5.81
N ASP A 148 8.46 -1.12 5.91
CA ASP A 148 9.48 -0.36 6.64
C ASP A 148 9.83 1.00 6.00
N VAL A 149 9.55 1.17 4.72
CA VAL A 149 9.75 2.46 4.04
C VAL A 149 8.44 3.23 3.98
N SER A 150 8.29 4.24 4.84
CA SER A 150 7.16 5.18 4.80
C SER A 150 7.51 6.41 3.94
N VAL A 151 6.78 6.60 2.83
CA VAL A 151 6.95 7.72 1.91
C VAL A 151 6.04 8.89 2.28
N THR A 152 4.79 8.58 2.60
CA THR A 152 3.78 9.54 3.08
C THR A 152 3.25 9.04 4.41
N ASN A 153 3.04 9.93 5.37
CA ASN A 153 2.42 9.61 6.67
C ASN A 153 1.69 10.83 7.26
N VAL A 154 0.81 11.44 6.47
CA VAL A 154 -0.01 12.59 6.92
C VAL A 154 -0.92 12.14 8.05
N GLY A 155 -0.90 12.87 9.16
CA GLY A 155 -1.59 12.50 10.40
C GLY A 155 -0.80 11.53 11.29
N ASN A 156 0.41 11.11 10.88
CA ASN A 156 1.36 10.31 11.66
C ASN A 156 0.77 9.02 12.27
N GLY A 157 -0.22 8.42 11.61
CA GLY A 157 -0.88 7.22 12.09
C GLY A 157 -0.10 5.93 11.82
N TYR A 158 0.76 5.90 10.79
CA TYR A 158 1.50 4.68 10.43
C TYR A 158 2.83 4.56 11.17
N ASN A 159 3.06 3.42 11.80
CA ASN A 159 4.33 3.05 12.43
C ASN A 159 5.09 2.07 11.52
N HIS A 160 6.15 2.56 10.88
CA HIS A 160 6.98 1.79 9.95
C HIS A 160 7.85 0.73 10.63
N VAL A 161 8.06 0.80 11.95
CA VAL A 161 8.79 -0.22 12.71
C VAL A 161 7.89 -1.43 13.00
N THR A 162 6.60 -1.20 13.26
CA THR A 162 5.66 -2.27 13.64
C THR A 162 4.78 -2.74 12.50
N GLY A 163 4.69 -1.97 11.40
CA GLY A 163 3.76 -2.23 10.31
C GLY A 163 2.31 -1.84 10.61
N ILE A 164 2.05 -1.20 11.75
CA ILE A 164 0.70 -0.92 12.26
C ILE A 164 0.33 0.54 12.00
N PHE A 165 -0.85 0.76 11.44
CA PHE A 165 -1.52 2.06 11.42
C PHE A 165 -2.44 2.18 12.63
N THR A 166 -2.27 3.21 13.45
CA THR A 166 -3.23 3.57 14.50
C THR A 166 -4.04 4.77 14.03
N ALA A 167 -5.35 4.60 13.90
CA ALA A 167 -6.22 5.65 13.37
C ALA A 167 -6.17 6.92 14.25
N PRO A 168 -5.67 8.05 13.74
CA PRO A 168 -5.57 9.28 14.53
C PRO A 168 -6.93 9.93 14.77
N ARG A 169 -7.96 9.55 14.01
CA ARG A 169 -9.36 9.97 14.14
C ARG A 169 -10.33 8.91 13.65
N SER A 170 -11.57 8.97 14.15
CA SER A 170 -12.65 8.13 13.64
C SER A 170 -13.09 8.60 12.25
N GLY A 171 -13.39 7.66 11.34
CA GLY A 171 -13.83 7.99 9.99
C GLY A 171 -13.91 6.77 9.08
N VAL A 172 -14.36 6.97 7.85
CA VAL A 172 -14.28 5.95 6.78
C VAL A 172 -12.89 6.01 6.16
N TYR A 173 -12.19 4.88 6.14
CA TYR A 173 -10.86 4.75 5.56
C TYR A 173 -10.88 3.76 4.40
N VAL A 174 -10.05 4.03 3.39
CA VAL A 174 -9.79 3.12 2.27
C VAL A 174 -8.37 2.57 2.39
N PHE A 175 -8.26 1.27 2.67
CA PHE A 175 -6.99 0.55 2.73
C PHE A 175 -6.82 -0.29 1.47
N ILE A 176 -5.71 -0.08 0.76
CA ILE A 176 -5.33 -0.88 -0.41
C ILE A 176 -3.94 -1.47 -0.15
N TRP A 177 -3.80 -2.78 -0.17
CA TRP A 177 -2.49 -3.43 -0.07
C TRP A 177 -2.22 -4.24 -1.32
N VAL A 178 -0.97 -4.22 -1.78
CA VAL A 178 -0.54 -4.97 -2.96
C VAL A 178 0.45 -6.03 -2.54
N THR A 179 0.14 -7.26 -2.91
CA THR A 179 0.88 -8.46 -2.61
C THR A 179 1.62 -9.00 -3.82
N ARG A 180 2.95 -8.85 -3.91
CA ARG A 180 3.78 -9.64 -4.83
C ARG A 180 4.24 -10.93 -4.15
N VAL A 181 4.18 -12.04 -4.87
CA VAL A 181 4.62 -13.36 -4.43
C VAL A 181 5.52 -13.96 -5.50
N TYR A 182 6.72 -14.36 -5.10
CA TYR A 182 7.61 -15.17 -5.93
C TYR A 182 7.65 -16.59 -5.38
N SER A 183 7.15 -17.54 -6.17
CA SER A 183 7.08 -18.97 -5.85
C SER A 183 6.42 -19.31 -4.50
N GLY A 184 5.18 -19.79 -4.53
CA GLY A 184 4.46 -20.24 -3.33
C GLY A 184 3.05 -19.68 -3.23
N GLU A 185 2.44 -19.87 -2.06
CA GLU A 185 1.10 -19.41 -1.73
C GLU A 185 1.13 -18.52 -0.50
N HIS A 186 0.68 -17.28 -0.66
CA HIS A 186 0.70 -16.32 0.44
C HIS A 186 -0.62 -15.55 0.51
N PRO A 187 -1.66 -16.16 1.10
CA PRO A 187 -2.84 -15.41 1.47
C PRO A 187 -2.50 -14.36 2.53
N THR A 188 -2.97 -13.14 2.32
CA THR A 188 -2.76 -12.01 3.26
C THR A 188 -4.07 -11.42 3.69
N GLU A 189 -4.14 -11.02 4.95
CA GLU A 189 -5.34 -10.48 5.60
C GLU A 189 -5.09 -9.03 6.02
N LEU A 190 -6.06 -8.16 5.78
CA LEU A 190 -6.15 -6.86 6.44
C LEU A 190 -6.92 -7.03 7.76
N MET A 191 -6.26 -6.66 8.84
CA MET A 191 -6.78 -6.70 10.20
C MET A 191 -7.20 -5.30 10.64
N ILE A 192 -8.36 -5.18 11.26
CA ILE A 192 -8.73 -4.03 12.08
C ILE A 192 -8.94 -4.55 13.49
N ASN A 193 -8.10 -4.10 14.42
CA ASN A 193 -7.90 -4.67 15.74
C ASN A 193 -7.68 -6.20 15.62
N ASN A 194 -8.60 -6.99 16.16
CA ASN A 194 -8.49 -8.45 16.17
C ASN A 194 -9.37 -9.13 15.11
N ALA A 195 -10.02 -8.36 14.23
CA ALA A 195 -10.95 -8.88 13.22
C ALA A 195 -10.38 -8.78 11.80
N VAL A 196 -10.66 -9.80 10.99
CA VAL A 196 -10.29 -9.86 9.57
C VAL A 196 -11.34 -9.10 8.77
N TYR A 197 -10.93 -8.09 8.01
CA TYR A 197 -11.83 -7.29 7.17
C TYR A 197 -11.68 -7.57 5.67
N GLY A 198 -10.51 -8.06 5.24
CA GLY A 198 -10.30 -8.43 3.84
C GLY A 198 -9.18 -9.45 3.71
N VAL A 199 -9.30 -10.30 2.69
CA VAL A 199 -8.32 -11.37 2.43
C VAL A 199 -8.05 -11.43 0.93
N THR A 200 -6.77 -11.50 0.56
CA THR A 200 -6.34 -11.72 -0.82
C THR A 200 -5.61 -13.03 -0.95
N PHE A 201 -5.84 -13.74 -2.06
CA PHE A 201 -5.16 -14.97 -2.41
C PHE A 201 -4.34 -14.81 -3.69
N LEU A 202 -3.13 -15.36 -3.67
CA LEU A 202 -2.32 -15.57 -4.86
C LEU A 202 -1.47 -16.83 -4.68
N ARG A 203 -1.51 -17.71 -5.68
CA ARG A 203 -0.57 -18.83 -5.86
C ARG A 203 0.36 -18.51 -7.03
N ALA A 204 1.64 -18.37 -6.75
CA ALA A 204 2.68 -18.37 -7.77
C ALA A 204 3.27 -19.78 -7.89
N ARG A 205 3.26 -20.39 -9.07
CA ARG A 205 3.94 -21.68 -9.28
C ARG A 205 5.44 -21.58 -8.98
N SER A 206 6.11 -22.71 -8.82
CA SER A 206 7.58 -22.74 -8.65
C SER A 206 8.27 -21.95 -9.77
N GLY A 207 9.11 -20.98 -9.39
CA GLY A 207 9.78 -20.06 -10.32
C GLY A 207 8.87 -18.99 -10.96
N GLY A 208 7.58 -18.97 -10.61
CA GLY A 208 6.61 -17.98 -11.04
C GLY A 208 6.60 -16.73 -10.17
N ASP A 209 6.11 -15.64 -10.75
CA ASP A 209 5.97 -14.33 -10.12
C ASP A 209 4.54 -13.84 -10.37
N GLY A 210 3.90 -13.30 -9.34
CA GLY A 210 2.56 -12.77 -9.45
C GLY A 210 2.32 -11.66 -8.45
N SER A 211 1.26 -10.88 -8.68
CA SER A 211 0.79 -9.89 -7.72
C SER A 211 -0.73 -9.89 -7.60
N VAL A 212 -1.24 -9.66 -6.40
CA VAL A 212 -2.66 -9.45 -6.11
C VAL A 212 -2.83 -8.21 -5.23
N SER A 213 -3.85 -7.39 -5.46
CA SER A 213 -4.20 -6.28 -4.58
C SER A 213 -5.50 -6.55 -3.83
N GLY A 214 -5.52 -6.16 -2.55
CA GLY A 214 -6.72 -6.13 -1.72
C GLY A 214 -7.19 -4.70 -1.52
N THR A 215 -8.48 -4.52 -1.30
CA THR A 215 -9.07 -3.22 -0.96
C THR A 215 -10.14 -3.44 0.10
N VAL A 216 -10.10 -2.63 1.14
CA VAL A 216 -11.14 -2.59 2.18
C VAL A 216 -11.52 -1.13 2.39
N VAL A 217 -12.82 -0.88 2.37
CA VAL A 217 -13.41 0.37 2.84
C VAL A 217 -14.08 0.07 4.16
N ALA A 218 -13.67 0.74 5.24
CA ALA A 218 -14.16 0.46 6.58
C ALA A 218 -14.30 1.73 7.41
N ASN A 219 -15.32 1.78 8.27
CA ASN A 219 -15.34 2.73 9.37
C ASN A 219 -14.36 2.27 10.45
N VAL A 220 -13.42 3.14 10.80
CA VAL A 220 -12.36 2.87 11.78
C VAL A 220 -12.43 3.94 12.86
N ASN A 221 -12.44 3.54 14.13
CA ASN A 221 -12.48 4.48 15.24
C ASN A 221 -11.08 4.99 15.57
N LYS A 222 -11.01 6.21 16.12
CA LYS A 222 -9.77 6.74 16.68
C LYS A 222 -9.17 5.74 17.67
N GLY A 223 -7.89 5.41 17.46
CA GLY A 223 -7.14 4.46 18.29
C GLY A 223 -7.21 3.01 17.81
N ASP A 224 -8.10 2.67 16.87
CA ASP A 224 -8.12 1.33 16.27
C ASP A 224 -6.81 1.08 15.51
N SER A 225 -6.32 -0.14 15.58
CA SER A 225 -5.10 -0.60 14.92
C SER A 225 -5.43 -1.31 13.62
N VAL A 226 -4.76 -0.95 12.53
CA VAL A 226 -4.93 -1.58 11.21
C VAL A 226 -3.59 -2.05 10.70
N PHE A 227 -3.51 -3.30 10.25
CA PHE A 227 -2.28 -3.90 9.75
C PHE A 227 -2.57 -5.03 8.77
N VAL A 228 -1.57 -5.39 7.96
CA VAL A 228 -1.63 -6.55 7.08
C VAL A 228 -0.83 -7.69 7.71
N ARG A 229 -1.32 -8.92 7.63
CA ARG A 229 -0.58 -10.10 8.07
C ARG A 229 -0.69 -11.27 7.10
N VAL A 230 0.14 -12.28 7.29
CA VAL A 230 -0.02 -13.60 6.64
C VAL A 230 -1.17 -14.36 7.29
N HIS A 231 -2.01 -14.99 6.47
CA HIS A 231 -3.18 -15.75 6.91
C HIS A 231 -2.83 -16.83 7.95
N SER A 232 -3.78 -17.10 8.84
CA SER A 232 -3.61 -17.95 10.04
C SER A 232 -3.25 -19.41 9.74
N SER A 233 -3.73 -19.96 8.62
CA SER A 233 -3.58 -21.39 8.27
C SER A 233 -2.44 -21.71 7.31
N TYR A 234 -1.61 -20.73 6.91
CA TYR A 234 -0.51 -20.96 5.97
C TYR A 234 0.81 -20.36 6.47
N PRO A 235 1.74 -21.16 7.06
CA PRO A 235 3.14 -20.78 7.05
C PRO A 235 3.62 -20.83 5.60
N GLY A 236 4.03 -19.68 5.06
CA GLY A 236 4.39 -19.58 3.65
C GLY A 236 5.75 -20.20 3.37
N ASP A 237 5.85 -20.98 2.28
CA ASP A 237 7.09 -21.17 1.53
C ASP A 237 7.11 -20.10 0.41
N GLY A 238 8.16 -19.28 0.32
CA GLY A 238 8.29 -18.22 -0.70
C GLY A 238 8.68 -16.84 -0.15
N TYR A 239 8.61 -15.82 -1.01
CA TYR A 239 8.99 -14.43 -0.68
C TYR A 239 7.83 -13.45 -0.91
N ILE A 240 7.64 -12.50 0.01
CA ILE A 240 6.60 -11.44 -0.01
C ILE A 240 7.27 -10.06 -0.08
N ALA A 241 6.95 -9.22 -1.07
CA ALA A 241 7.46 -7.82 -1.17
C ALA A 241 6.37 -6.84 -1.64
N LYS A 242 6.10 -5.73 -0.92
CA LYS A 242 4.75 -5.09 -1.00
C LYS A 242 4.65 -3.59 -0.70
N ARG A 243 3.51 -3.01 -1.09
CA ARG A 243 3.07 -1.60 -0.93
C ARG A 243 1.69 -1.53 -0.25
N LEU A 244 1.52 -0.64 0.72
CA LEU A 244 0.24 -0.28 1.34
C LEU A 244 -0.09 1.18 0.99
N LEU A 245 -1.26 1.38 0.40
CA LEU A 245 -1.83 2.65 0.00
C LEU A 245 -3.04 2.96 0.90
N LEU A 246 -3.01 4.11 1.56
CA LEU A 246 -4.24 4.79 1.96
C LEU A 246 -4.57 5.85 0.93
N SER A 247 -5.83 5.90 0.50
CA SER A 247 -6.37 7.08 -0.17
C SER A 247 -6.89 8.05 0.90
N PRO A 248 -6.55 9.35 0.83
CA PRO A 248 -7.10 10.35 1.73
C PRO A 248 -8.56 10.55 1.38
N ASP A 249 -9.48 10.24 2.29
CA ASP A 249 -10.82 10.86 2.31
C ASP A 249 -11.38 10.81 3.74
N ASN A 250 -11.03 11.82 4.54
CA ASN A 250 -11.73 12.14 5.78
C ASN A 250 -12.69 13.28 5.50
N ILE A 251 -13.94 12.96 5.17
CA ILE A 251 -15.01 13.96 5.10
C ILE A 251 -15.89 13.77 6.33
N ALA A 252 -16.23 14.85 7.02
CA ALA A 252 -17.16 14.83 8.15
C ALA A 252 -18.54 14.30 7.69
N SER A 253 -19.33 13.79 8.64
CA SER A 253 -20.49 12.89 8.44
C SER A 253 -21.71 13.42 7.67
N ASP A 254 -21.56 14.43 6.80
CA ASP A 254 -22.61 14.89 5.89
C ASP A 254 -22.10 14.79 4.45
N GLY A 255 -22.67 13.88 3.65
CA GLY A 255 -22.31 13.67 2.23
C GLY A 255 -21.35 12.52 1.91
N ILE A 256 -20.84 11.76 2.90
CA ILE A 256 -20.00 10.57 2.63
C ILE A 256 -20.84 9.46 1.98
N VAL A 257 -20.32 8.88 0.90
CA VAL A 257 -20.89 7.69 0.27
C VAL A 257 -19.76 6.69 0.05
N ALA A 258 -19.87 5.51 0.66
CA ALA A 258 -18.84 4.50 0.54
C ALA A 258 -19.38 3.11 0.87
N PHE A 259 -18.95 2.09 0.12
CA PHE A 259 -19.30 0.71 0.39
C PHE A 259 -18.13 -0.24 0.13
N TYR A 260 -18.17 -1.38 0.82
CA TYR A 260 -17.32 -2.54 0.58
C TYR A 260 -18.09 -3.80 0.93
N ALA A 261 -18.12 -4.73 -0.02
CA ALA A 261 -18.78 -6.01 0.11
C ALA A 261 -17.93 -7.14 -0.51
N TYR A 262 -18.13 -8.36 -0.05
CA TYR A 262 -17.46 -9.55 -0.59
C TYR A 262 -18.43 -10.73 -0.75
N MET A 263 -18.04 -11.72 -1.56
CA MET A 263 -18.79 -12.96 -1.73
C MET A 263 -18.48 -13.94 -0.58
N SER A 264 -19.48 -14.42 0.15
CA SER A 264 -19.28 -15.45 1.18
C SER A 264 -19.08 -16.84 0.60
N ASN A 265 -19.71 -17.12 -0.56
CA ASN A 265 -19.72 -18.42 -1.21
C ASN A 265 -19.16 -18.33 -2.64
N PRO A 266 -18.58 -19.43 -3.18
CA PRO A 266 -18.20 -19.50 -4.59
C PRO A 266 -19.42 -19.35 -5.52
N GLU A 267 -19.20 -18.73 -6.67
CA GLU A 267 -20.16 -18.73 -7.78
C GLU A 267 -19.75 -19.81 -8.79
N VAL A 268 -20.63 -20.78 -9.03
CA VAL A 268 -20.33 -22.01 -9.78
C VAL A 268 -20.78 -21.86 -11.23
N ASN A 269 -19.84 -21.93 -12.17
CA ASN A 269 -20.09 -21.81 -13.62
C ASN A 269 -21.07 -20.67 -13.95
N PRO A 270 -20.75 -19.42 -13.55
CA PRO A 270 -21.65 -18.29 -13.77
C PRO A 270 -21.95 -18.15 -15.27
N SER A 271 -23.20 -17.86 -15.59
CA SER A 271 -23.61 -17.64 -16.99
C SER A 271 -23.15 -16.27 -17.49
N ALA A 272 -23.08 -16.13 -18.81
CA ALA A 272 -22.86 -14.82 -19.42
C ALA A 272 -23.98 -13.85 -18.99
N HIS A 273 -23.65 -12.58 -18.83
CA HIS A 273 -24.53 -11.54 -18.27
C HIS A 273 -24.90 -11.65 -16.78
N LEU A 274 -24.51 -12.70 -16.06
CA LEU A 274 -24.83 -12.81 -14.63
C LEU A 274 -24.27 -11.63 -13.85
N THR A 275 -25.15 -10.87 -13.19
CA THR A 275 -24.75 -9.87 -12.19
C THR A 275 -24.21 -10.59 -10.97
N LEU A 276 -22.98 -10.25 -10.58
CA LEU A 276 -22.30 -10.84 -9.44
C LEU A 276 -22.82 -10.20 -8.14
N ILE A 277 -23.25 -11.05 -7.21
CA ILE A 277 -23.75 -10.64 -5.90
C ILE A 277 -22.62 -10.77 -4.88
N TYR A 278 -22.28 -9.68 -4.20
CA TYR A 278 -21.35 -9.68 -3.07
C TYR A 278 -22.19 -9.56 -1.79
N ASP A 279 -22.59 -10.71 -1.28
CA ASP A 279 -23.69 -10.86 -0.31
C ASP A 279 -23.35 -10.38 1.10
N VAL A 280 -22.07 -10.25 1.44
CA VAL A 280 -21.64 -9.73 2.73
C VAL A 280 -21.23 -8.28 2.61
N SER A 281 -22.10 -7.38 3.08
CA SER A 281 -21.82 -5.94 3.16
C SER A 281 -21.11 -5.60 4.47
N VAL A 282 -19.87 -5.13 4.39
CA VAL A 282 -19.04 -4.75 5.54
C VAL A 282 -19.19 -3.25 5.84
N THR A 283 -19.25 -2.43 4.79
CA THR A 283 -19.49 -0.99 4.89
C THR A 283 -20.50 -0.59 3.83
N ASN A 284 -21.45 0.28 4.20
CA ASN A 284 -22.49 0.79 3.30
C ASN A 284 -22.96 2.18 3.73
N VAL A 285 -22.02 3.11 3.91
CA VAL A 285 -22.31 4.50 4.27
C VAL A 285 -23.01 5.17 3.09
N GLY A 286 -24.13 5.84 3.37
CA GLY A 286 -25.04 6.37 2.34
C GLY A 286 -26.05 5.35 1.80
N ASN A 287 -26.01 4.09 2.27
CA ASN A 287 -26.96 3.02 1.95
C ASN A 287 -27.21 2.78 0.45
N GLY A 288 -26.19 3.04 -0.39
CA GLY A 288 -26.29 2.88 -1.84
C GLY A 288 -26.16 1.44 -2.31
N TYR A 289 -25.45 0.57 -1.57
CA TYR A 289 -25.21 -0.81 -1.98
C TYR A 289 -26.32 -1.76 -1.51
N ASN A 290 -26.85 -2.57 -2.42
CA ASN A 290 -27.81 -3.63 -2.14
C ASN A 290 -27.12 -5.01 -2.23
N HIS A 291 -26.88 -5.61 -1.06
CA HIS A 291 -26.21 -6.91 -0.92
C HIS A 291 -27.03 -8.10 -1.45
N VAL A 292 -28.34 -7.93 -1.67
CA VAL A 292 -29.20 -8.98 -2.25
C VAL A 292 -29.09 -8.99 -3.77
N THR A 293 -28.87 -7.83 -4.41
CA THR A 293 -28.84 -7.71 -5.87
C THR A 293 -27.44 -7.55 -6.44
N GLY A 294 -26.45 -7.19 -5.62
CA GLY A 294 -25.10 -6.87 -6.06
C GLY A 294 -24.95 -5.47 -6.68
N ILE A 295 -26.00 -4.63 -6.60
CA ILE A 295 -26.09 -3.34 -7.29
C ILE A 295 -25.88 -2.20 -6.29
N PHE A 296 -25.02 -1.26 -6.66
CA PHE A 296 -24.91 0.05 -6.03
C PHE A 296 -25.78 1.06 -6.78
N THR A 297 -26.72 1.71 -6.11
CA THR A 297 -27.46 2.86 -6.65
C THR A 297 -26.87 4.13 -6.08
N ALA A 298 -26.36 5.02 -6.93
CA ALA A 298 -25.70 6.24 -6.49
C ALA A 298 -26.68 7.14 -5.71
N PRO A 299 -26.46 7.39 -4.40
CA PRO A 299 -27.35 8.23 -3.60
C PRO A 299 -27.15 9.73 -3.91
N THR A 300 -25.97 10.09 -4.41
CA THR A 300 -25.56 11.47 -4.76
C THR A 300 -24.81 11.46 -6.09
N SER A 301 -24.98 12.50 -6.90
CA SER A 301 -24.17 12.66 -8.12
C SER A 301 -22.76 13.10 -7.77
N GLY A 302 -21.75 12.56 -8.44
CA GLY A 302 -20.36 12.98 -8.22
C GLY A 302 -19.36 12.04 -8.86
N VAL A 303 -18.08 12.26 -8.58
CA VAL A 303 -17.01 11.38 -9.07
C VAL A 303 -16.78 10.26 -8.08
N TYR A 304 -16.94 9.02 -8.53
CA TYR A 304 -16.76 7.81 -7.73
C TYR A 304 -15.53 7.04 -8.19
N VAL A 305 -14.89 6.34 -7.24
CA VAL A 305 -13.95 5.25 -7.52
C VAL A 305 -14.66 3.94 -7.27
N PHE A 306 -14.52 2.98 -8.19
CA PHE A 306 -14.97 1.61 -8.03
C PHE A 306 -13.82 0.65 -8.23
N ILE A 307 -13.68 -0.31 -7.32
CA ILE A 307 -12.70 -1.40 -7.40
C ILE A 307 -13.42 -2.71 -7.18
N TRP A 308 -13.17 -3.68 -8.06
CA TRP A 308 -13.62 -5.05 -7.90
C TRP A 308 -12.46 -6.03 -8.03
N VAL A 309 -12.55 -7.15 -7.33
CA VAL A 309 -11.58 -8.24 -7.33
C VAL A 309 -12.33 -9.53 -7.66
N THR A 310 -11.80 -10.32 -8.60
CA THR A 310 -12.31 -11.65 -8.95
C THR A 310 -11.22 -12.68 -8.72
N ARG A 311 -11.50 -13.67 -7.87
CA ARG A 311 -10.65 -14.85 -7.68
C ARG A 311 -11.16 -16.01 -8.53
N VAL A 312 -10.28 -16.63 -9.30
CA VAL A 312 -10.62 -17.76 -10.17
C VAL A 312 -9.67 -18.90 -9.85
N ALA A 313 -10.22 -20.11 -9.68
CA ALA A 313 -9.47 -21.33 -9.44
C ALA A 313 -9.89 -22.41 -10.44
N SER A 314 -8.91 -23.01 -11.12
CA SER A 314 -9.12 -24.05 -12.15
C SER A 314 -10.19 -23.69 -13.20
N GLY A 315 -10.20 -22.43 -13.65
CA GLY A 315 -11.20 -21.87 -14.54
C GLY A 315 -10.72 -20.61 -15.25
N GLU A 316 -11.63 -19.92 -15.90
CA GLU A 316 -11.39 -18.59 -16.43
C GLU A 316 -12.68 -17.79 -16.46
N HIS A 317 -12.62 -16.51 -16.10
CA HIS A 317 -13.79 -15.64 -16.14
C HIS A 317 -13.40 -14.21 -16.54
N PRO A 318 -14.07 -13.62 -17.54
CA PRO A 318 -14.10 -12.17 -17.72
C PRO A 318 -15.20 -11.53 -16.88
N THR A 319 -14.88 -10.44 -16.19
CA THR A 319 -15.84 -9.63 -15.42
C THR A 319 -15.83 -8.19 -15.89
N GLN A 320 -16.99 -7.52 -15.82
CA GLN A 320 -17.19 -6.16 -16.30
C GLN A 320 -17.82 -5.30 -15.22
N LEU A 321 -17.31 -4.08 -15.04
CA LEU A 321 -18.02 -3.05 -14.32
C LEU A 321 -19.00 -2.34 -15.26
N MET A 322 -20.26 -2.30 -14.85
CA MET A 322 -21.36 -1.66 -15.53
C MET A 322 -21.75 -0.39 -14.80
N ILE A 323 -21.98 0.70 -15.55
CA ILE A 323 -22.75 1.85 -15.07
C ILE A 323 -23.98 1.93 -15.99
N ASN A 324 -25.15 1.72 -15.40
CA ASN A 324 -26.39 1.43 -16.11
C ASN A 324 -26.18 0.33 -17.16
N ASN A 325 -26.28 0.67 -18.45
CA ASN A 325 -26.17 -0.27 -19.55
C ASN A 325 -24.79 -0.22 -20.25
N ALA A 326 -23.88 0.64 -19.78
CA ALA A 326 -22.57 0.84 -20.39
C ALA A 326 -21.47 0.11 -19.63
N VAL A 327 -20.54 -0.50 -20.36
CA VAL A 327 -19.34 -1.13 -19.81
C VAL A 327 -18.28 -0.04 -19.58
N TYR A 328 -17.81 0.10 -18.35
CA TYR A 328 -16.76 1.07 -17.98
C TYR A 328 -15.40 0.43 -17.74
N GLY A 329 -15.36 -0.87 -17.46
CA GLY A 329 -14.11 -1.59 -17.29
C GLY A 329 -14.32 -3.10 -17.44
N VAL A 330 -13.26 -3.80 -17.83
CA VAL A 330 -13.24 -5.24 -18.04
C VAL A 330 -11.97 -5.81 -17.44
N THR A 331 -12.09 -6.92 -16.72
CA THR A 331 -10.97 -7.75 -16.26
C THR A 331 -11.14 -9.16 -16.77
N PHE A 332 -10.04 -9.86 -16.98
CA PHE A 332 -10.04 -11.27 -17.36
C PHE A 332 -8.94 -11.99 -16.60
N LEU A 333 -9.28 -13.13 -16.03
CA LEU A 333 -8.31 -14.04 -15.43
C LEU A 333 -8.54 -15.45 -15.95
N ARG A 334 -7.46 -16.07 -16.42
CA ARG A 334 -7.38 -17.48 -16.78
C ARG A 334 -6.46 -18.19 -15.80
N ALA A 335 -7.03 -19.02 -14.94
CA ALA A 335 -6.33 -19.81 -13.93
C ALA A 335 -6.60 -21.30 -14.19
N LYS A 336 -5.91 -21.88 -15.17
CA LYS A 336 -6.13 -23.27 -15.62
C LYS A 336 -5.12 -24.25 -15.03
N ASN A 337 -5.35 -25.54 -15.20
CA ASN A 337 -4.40 -26.61 -14.84
C ASN A 337 -3.98 -26.60 -13.36
N GLY A 338 -4.92 -26.34 -12.44
CA GLY A 338 -4.65 -26.24 -11.00
C GLY A 338 -4.14 -24.87 -10.54
N ASP A 339 -4.19 -23.84 -11.39
CA ASP A 339 -3.93 -22.46 -10.96
C ASP A 339 -5.08 -21.88 -10.14
N ASP A 340 -4.72 -20.97 -9.26
CA ASP A 340 -5.62 -20.14 -8.48
C ASP A 340 -4.99 -18.74 -8.36
N GLY A 341 -5.75 -17.74 -8.79
CA GLY A 341 -5.29 -16.37 -8.81
C GLY A 341 -6.44 -15.39 -8.64
N SER A 342 -6.09 -14.12 -8.49
CA SER A 342 -7.04 -13.03 -8.43
C SER A 342 -6.65 -11.92 -9.40
N VAL A 343 -7.66 -11.26 -9.97
CA VAL A 343 -7.50 -10.07 -10.81
C VAL A 343 -8.37 -8.95 -10.26
N SER A 344 -7.91 -7.71 -10.35
CA SER A 344 -8.67 -6.54 -9.91
C SER A 344 -8.83 -5.52 -11.03
N GLY A 345 -9.97 -4.83 -11.05
CA GLY A 345 -10.24 -3.70 -11.93
C GLY A 345 -10.49 -2.43 -11.13
N THR A 346 -10.20 -1.28 -11.74
CA THR A 346 -10.46 0.05 -11.15
C THR A 346 -11.08 0.96 -12.20
N VAL A 347 -12.13 1.67 -11.81
CA VAL A 347 -12.78 2.70 -12.63
C VAL A 347 -12.95 3.96 -11.78
N VAL A 348 -12.63 5.11 -12.37
CA VAL A 348 -13.01 6.43 -11.83
C VAL A 348 -13.99 7.03 -12.82
N ALA A 349 -15.20 7.33 -12.36
CA ALA A 349 -16.27 7.81 -13.24
C ALA A 349 -17.17 8.81 -12.51
N TYR A 350 -17.68 9.78 -13.25
CA TYR A 350 -18.81 10.58 -12.79
C TYR A 350 -20.07 9.73 -12.88
N VAL A 351 -20.81 9.63 -11.78
CA VAL A 351 -22.05 8.85 -11.66
C VAL A 351 -23.15 9.79 -11.22
N THR A 352 -24.30 9.74 -11.90
CA THR A 352 -25.45 10.56 -11.55
C THR A 352 -26.27 9.87 -10.46
N LYS A 353 -26.85 10.65 -9.54
CA LYS A 353 -27.80 10.14 -8.56
C LYS A 353 -28.87 9.27 -9.23
N GLY A 354 -29.06 8.05 -8.71
CA GLY A 354 -29.98 7.06 -9.22
C GLY A 354 -29.39 6.10 -10.25
N ASP A 355 -28.20 6.37 -10.81
CA ASP A 355 -27.51 5.43 -11.67
C ASP A 355 -27.14 4.15 -10.92
N SER A 356 -27.21 3.03 -11.62
CA SER A 356 -26.87 1.71 -11.09
C SER A 356 -25.46 1.30 -11.50
N VAL A 357 -24.64 0.89 -10.53
CA VAL A 357 -23.28 0.40 -10.74
C VAL A 357 -23.17 -1.01 -10.20
N PHE A 358 -22.68 -1.94 -11.02
CA PHE A 358 -22.59 -3.35 -10.63
C PHE A 358 -21.51 -4.07 -11.43
N VAL A 359 -21.08 -5.23 -10.94
CA VAL A 359 -20.15 -6.11 -11.64
C VAL A 359 -20.95 -7.28 -12.21
N ARG A 360 -20.64 -7.68 -13.44
CA ARG A 360 -21.24 -8.86 -14.07
C ARG A 360 -20.20 -9.70 -14.80
N VAL A 361 -20.54 -10.94 -15.11
CA VAL A 361 -19.80 -11.74 -16.09
C VAL A 361 -20.02 -11.16 -17.50
N HIS A 362 -18.97 -11.20 -18.33
CA HIS A 362 -19.01 -10.63 -19.68
C HIS A 362 -20.21 -11.14 -20.50
N SER A 363 -20.74 -10.25 -21.34
CA SER A 363 -22.01 -10.46 -22.07
C SER A 363 -22.00 -11.63 -23.05
N SER A 364 -20.90 -11.82 -23.77
CA SER A 364 -20.82 -12.84 -24.84
C SER A 364 -19.99 -14.08 -24.48
N TYR A 365 -19.27 -14.06 -23.36
CA TYR A 365 -18.36 -15.13 -22.99
C TYR A 365 -18.30 -15.24 -21.48
N ALA A 366 -18.79 -16.36 -20.94
CA ALA A 366 -18.82 -16.56 -19.51
C ALA A 366 -17.51 -17.10 -18.93
N GLY A 367 -16.71 -17.78 -19.77
CA GLY A 367 -15.64 -18.64 -19.31
C GLY A 367 -16.17 -19.95 -18.71
N ASP A 368 -15.41 -20.57 -17.83
CA ASP A 368 -15.77 -21.84 -17.18
C ASP A 368 -15.11 -21.96 -15.80
N GLY A 369 -15.65 -22.86 -14.96
CA GLY A 369 -15.15 -23.11 -13.61
C GLY A 369 -15.83 -22.24 -12.57
N TYR A 370 -15.08 -21.86 -11.55
CA TYR A 370 -15.61 -21.17 -10.37
C TYR A 370 -15.02 -19.76 -10.25
N ILE A 371 -15.87 -18.79 -9.94
CA ILE A 371 -15.41 -17.63 -9.19
C ILE A 371 -15.31 -18.10 -7.74
N HIS A 372 -14.08 -18.32 -7.29
CA HIS A 372 -13.79 -19.04 -6.07
C HIS A 372 -13.83 -18.09 -4.87
N SER A 373 -14.47 -18.51 -3.77
CA SER A 373 -14.49 -17.76 -2.51
C SER A 373 -14.35 -18.68 -1.32
N ASN A 374 -13.39 -18.40 -0.44
CA ASN A 374 -13.22 -19.07 0.84
C ASN A 374 -12.45 -18.18 1.83
N GLU A 375 -12.08 -18.71 2.99
CA GLU A 375 -11.33 -17.96 4.01
C GLU A 375 -9.96 -17.46 3.52
N HIS A 376 -9.33 -18.11 2.54
CA HIS A 376 -8.01 -17.73 2.03
C HIS A 376 -8.04 -16.58 1.02
N GLY A 377 -9.22 -16.19 0.54
CA GLY A 377 -9.39 -15.09 -0.41
C GLY A 377 -10.78 -15.04 -1.00
N ARG A 378 -11.34 -13.83 -1.06
CA ARG A 378 -12.73 -13.59 -1.45
C ARG A 378 -12.80 -12.56 -2.58
N PRO A 379 -13.60 -12.78 -3.63
CA PRO A 379 -14.00 -11.74 -4.55
C PRO A 379 -14.68 -10.60 -3.79
N SER A 380 -14.41 -9.36 -4.19
CA SER A 380 -14.91 -8.17 -3.50
C SER A 380 -15.31 -7.07 -4.46
N PHE A 381 -16.22 -6.20 -4.02
CA PHE A 381 -16.62 -4.99 -4.72
C PHE A 381 -16.70 -3.82 -3.74
N SER A 382 -16.10 -2.71 -4.11
CA SER A 382 -16.03 -1.50 -3.31
C SER A 382 -16.19 -0.25 -4.16
N GLY A 383 -16.67 0.81 -3.54
CA GLY A 383 -16.63 2.13 -4.15
C GLY A 383 -16.91 3.24 -3.15
N TRP A 384 -16.45 4.44 -3.48
CA TRP A 384 -16.62 5.64 -2.66
C TRP A 384 -16.68 6.90 -3.51
N LEU A 385 -17.40 7.90 -3.01
CA LEU A 385 -17.51 9.23 -3.59
C LEU A 385 -16.25 10.05 -3.24
N LEU A 386 -15.65 10.70 -4.23
CA LEU A 386 -14.56 11.65 -4.05
C LEU A 386 -15.08 13.08 -3.82
N HIS A 387 -15.97 13.56 -4.70
CA HIS A 387 -16.58 14.90 -4.62
C HIS A 387 -17.79 15.05 -5.55
#